data_AF-A0A848XIL6-F1
#
_entry.id   AF-A0A848XIL6-F1
#
_cell.length_a   1.000
_cell.length_b   1.000
_cell.length_c   1.000
_cell.angle_alpha   90.00
_cell.angle_beta   90.00
_cell.angle_gamma   90.00
#
_symmetry.space_group_name_H-M   'P 1'
#
loop_
_entity.id
_entity.type
_entity.pdbx_description
1 polymer ?
#
loop_
_entity_poly.entity_id
_entity_poly.type
_entity_poly.pdbx_seq_one_letter_code
_entity_poly.pdbx_strand_id
1 'polypeptide(L)'
;MFAGRTYLTPDMGDLERVEALVRRHFGVHERDIVLVTEEPGRDPGLPERMTTILFWTGPEERHRFRIFKPLASVGRSDLPAAWLRGALADEGEGDCC
;
A
#
# COMPACT_ATOMS: atom_id res chain seq x y z
N MET A 1 -4.82 -20.10 -23.96
CA MET A 1 -5.03 -18.67 -24.25
C MET A 1 -4.54 -17.91 -23.04
N PHE A 2 -3.31 -17.37 -23.09
CA PHE A 2 -2.73 -16.61 -21.98
C PHE A 2 -3.08 -15.14 -22.21
N ALA A 3 -3.94 -14.57 -21.36
CA ALA A 3 -4.25 -13.15 -21.41
C ALA A 3 -2.96 -12.36 -21.15
N GLY A 4 -2.56 -11.54 -22.14
CA GLY A 4 -1.39 -10.68 -22.05
C GLY A 4 -1.49 -9.77 -20.84
N ARG A 5 -0.58 -9.98 -19.89
CA ARG A 5 -0.48 -9.21 -18.65
C ARG A 5 0.01 -7.82 -19.03
N THR A 6 -0.91 -6.85 -19.13
CA THR A 6 -0.53 -5.44 -19.30
C THR A 6 -0.06 -4.93 -17.94
N TYR A 7 1.25 -4.94 -17.72
CA TYR A 7 1.86 -4.26 -16.59
C TYR A 7 1.81 -2.76 -16.89
N LEU A 8 0.75 -2.09 -16.43
CA LEU A 8 0.76 -0.63 -16.39
C LEU A 8 1.78 -0.23 -15.32
N THR A 9 2.86 0.42 -15.76
CA THR A 9 3.87 0.98 -14.86
C THR A 9 3.18 2.05 -14.02
N PRO A 10 3.20 1.95 -12.68
CA PRO A 10 2.68 3.03 -11.85
C PRO A 10 3.46 4.31 -12.17
N ASP A 11 2.75 5.44 -12.20
CA ASP A 11 3.40 6.74 -12.34
C ASP A 11 4.31 6.97 -11.12
N MET A 12 5.58 7.28 -11.36
CA MET A 12 6.55 7.46 -10.26
C MET A 12 6.16 8.63 -9.35
N GLY A 13 5.55 9.69 -9.89
CA GLY A 13 5.12 10.84 -9.10
C GLY A 13 4.00 10.49 -8.13
N ASP A 14 3.07 9.62 -8.55
CA ASP A 14 2.03 9.11 -7.65
C ASP A 14 2.61 8.19 -6.56
N LEU A 15 3.61 7.38 -6.89
CA LEU A 15 4.30 6.51 -5.93
C LEU A 15 4.99 7.34 -4.83
N GLU A 16 5.80 8.32 -5.23
CA GLU A 16 6.52 9.23 -4.32
C GLU A 16 5.55 10.03 -3.45
N ARG A 17 4.45 10.50 -4.03
CA ARG A 17 3.40 11.23 -3.31
C ARG A 17 2.76 10.38 -2.22
N VAL A 18 2.39 9.14 -2.53
CA VAL A 18 1.77 8.22 -1.56
C VAL A 18 2.77 7.79 -0.50
N GLU A 19 4.02 7.52 -0.87
CA GLU A 19 5.10 7.24 0.08
C GLU A 19 5.26 8.40 1.08
N ALA A 20 5.37 9.65 0.60
CA ALA A 20 5.52 10.82 1.46
C ALA A 20 4.32 11.02 2.40
N LEU A 21 3.10 10.73 1.91
CA LEU A 21 1.88 10.77 2.72
C LEU A 21 1.94 9.75 3.86
N VAL A 22 2.30 8.50 3.56
CA VAL A 22 2.42 7.40 4.54
C VAL A 22 3.49 7.74 5.58
N ARG A 23 4.68 8.17 5.14
CA ARG A 23 5.78 8.53 6.04
C ARG A 23 5.37 9.60 7.03
N ARG A 24 4.78 10.69 6.53
CA ARG A 24 4.32 11.81 7.36
C ARG A 24 3.19 11.41 8.31
N HIS A 25 2.27 10.56 7.87
CA HIS A 25 1.07 10.21 8.64
C HIS A 25 1.34 9.19 9.76
N PHE A 26 2.20 8.20 9.51
CA PHE A 26 2.53 7.15 10.48
C PHE A 26 3.86 7.37 11.22
N GLY A 27 4.59 8.44 10.87
CA GLY A 27 5.88 8.78 11.50
C GLY A 27 6.99 7.80 11.13
N VAL A 28 7.04 7.35 9.87
CA VAL A 28 8.04 6.41 9.36
C VAL A 28 9.35 7.14 9.09
N HIS A 29 10.47 6.62 9.59
CA HIS A 29 11.78 7.23 9.43
C HIS A 29 12.23 7.19 7.95
N GLU A 30 13.03 8.14 7.50
CA GLU A 30 13.52 8.22 6.10
C GLU A 30 14.31 6.98 5.65
N ARG A 31 14.88 6.25 6.61
CA ARG A 31 15.67 5.02 6.40
C ARG A 31 14.81 3.76 6.43
N ASP A 32 13.58 3.87 6.92
CA ASP A 32 12.67 2.74 6.99
C ASP A 32 11.96 2.56 5.64
N ILE A 33 11.62 1.31 5.36
CA ILE A 33 11.07 0.91 4.07
C ILE A 33 9.58 1.26 4.02
N VAL A 34 9.15 1.81 2.88
CA VAL A 34 7.75 1.93 2.48
C VAL A 34 7.62 1.32 1.10
N LEU A 35 6.79 0.31 0.98
CA LEU A 35 6.45 -0.34 -0.28
C LEU A 35 5.00 -0.01 -0.63
N VAL A 36 4.80 0.49 -1.85
CA VAL A 36 3.49 0.80 -2.38
C VAL A 36 3.29 0.01 -3.66
N THR A 37 2.23 -0.79 -3.69
CA THR A 37 1.93 -1.70 -4.82
C THR A 37 0.51 -1.43 -5.30
N GLU A 38 0.33 -1.21 -6.60
CA GLU A 38 -0.99 -1.20 -7.22
C GLU A 38 -1.28 -2.56 -7.88
N GLU A 39 -2.44 -3.15 -7.57
CA GLU A 39 -2.83 -4.48 -8.00
C GLU A 39 -4.26 -4.46 -8.57
N PRO A 40 -4.56 -5.29 -9.59
CA PRO A 40 -5.93 -5.41 -10.09
C PRO A 40 -6.84 -6.09 -9.08
N GLY A 41 -8.10 -5.64 -8.98
CA GLY A 41 -9.15 -6.36 -8.27
C GLY A 41 -9.48 -7.68 -8.94
N ARG A 42 -9.43 -8.79 -8.20
CA ARG A 42 -9.63 -10.14 -8.76
C ARG A 42 -11.01 -10.74 -8.45
N ASP A 43 -11.75 -10.14 -7.52
CA ASP A 43 -13.03 -10.66 -7.04
C ASP A 43 -14.22 -9.76 -7.44
N PRO A 44 -15.42 -10.33 -7.67
CA PRO A 44 -16.62 -9.56 -7.94
C PRO A 44 -16.92 -8.56 -6.82
N GLY A 45 -17.16 -7.30 -7.19
CA GLY A 45 -17.43 -6.20 -6.25
C GLY A 45 -16.18 -5.43 -5.80
N LEU A 46 -14.98 -5.87 -6.17
CA LEU A 46 -13.76 -5.08 -5.99
C LEU A 46 -13.58 -4.06 -7.14
N PRO A 47 -12.94 -2.91 -6.87
CA PRO A 47 -12.59 -1.97 -7.92
C PRO A 47 -11.55 -2.58 -8.88
N GLU A 48 -11.45 -2.04 -10.09
CA GLU A 48 -10.48 -2.50 -11.08
C GLU A 48 -9.04 -2.50 -10.57
N ARG A 49 -8.70 -1.53 -9.72
CA ARG A 49 -7.37 -1.34 -9.13
C ARG A 49 -7.47 -1.02 -7.65
N MET A 50 -6.52 -1.54 -6.90
CA MET A 50 -6.38 -1.36 -5.46
C MET A 50 -4.91 -1.06 -5.14
N THR A 51 -4.69 -0.31 -4.08
CA THR A 51 -3.34 0.05 -3.61
C THR A 51 -3.08 -0.64 -2.29
N THR A 52 -2.05 -1.48 -2.25
CA THR A 52 -1.54 -2.11 -1.03
C THR A 52 -0.33 -1.32 -0.55
N ILE A 53 -0.29 -0.96 0.73
CA ILE A 53 0.82 -0.24 1.36
C ILE A 53 1.40 -1.13 2.45
N LEU A 54 2.72 -1.32 2.41
CA LEU A 54 3.49 -1.97 3.45
C LEU A 54 4.56 -1.00 3.94
N PHE A 55 4.78 -0.92 5.23
CA PHE A 55 5.85 -0.09 5.77
C PHE A 55 6.40 -0.67 7.07
N TRP A 56 7.63 -0.29 7.41
CA TRP A 56 8.30 -0.74 8.62
C TRP A 56 8.46 0.42 9.60
N THR A 57 8.41 0.13 10.89
CA THR A 57 8.83 1.04 11.95
C THR A 57 9.94 0.37 12.75
N GLY A 58 11.19 0.73 12.44
CA GLY A 58 12.35 0.01 12.98
C GLY A 58 12.55 -1.39 12.35
N PRO A 59 13.36 -2.27 12.98
CA PRO A 59 13.88 -3.47 12.33
C PRO A 59 12.86 -4.60 12.11
N GLU A 60 11.80 -4.68 12.92
CA GLU A 60 10.92 -5.86 12.94
C GLU A 60 9.43 -5.54 12.80
N GLU A 61 8.99 -4.30 13.08
CA GLU A 61 7.57 -3.96 13.04
C GLU A 61 7.13 -3.66 11.61
N ARG A 62 6.53 -4.66 10.96
CA ARG A 62 5.89 -4.54 9.65
C ARG A 62 4.42 -4.18 9.80
N HIS A 63 3.95 -3.24 9.00
CA HIS A 63 2.56 -2.81 8.93
C HIS A 63 2.03 -2.95 7.51
N ARG A 64 0.79 -3.39 7.34
CA ARG A 64 0.15 -3.56 6.02
C ARG A 64 -1.30 -3.11 6.06
N PHE A 65 -1.72 -2.42 5.00
CA PHE A 65 -3.13 -2.15 4.74
C PHE A 65 -3.40 -1.99 3.25
N ARG A 66 -4.68 -2.10 2.87
CA ARG A 66 -5.13 -1.99 1.48
C ARG A 66 -6.20 -0.92 1.35
N ILE A 67 -6.05 -0.08 0.32
CA ILE A 67 -7.01 0.93 -0.10
C ILE A 67 -7.66 0.45 -1.39
N PHE A 68 -8.98 0.41 -1.41
CA PHE A 68 -9.78 0.01 -2.58
C PHE A 68 -9.92 1.16 -3.60
N LYS A 69 -8.78 1.73 -4.00
CA LYS A 69 -8.65 2.80 -4.99
C LYS A 69 -7.36 2.63 -5.80
N PRO A 70 -7.33 3.12 -7.06
CA PRO A 70 -6.09 3.23 -7.81
C PRO A 70 -5.13 4.24 -7.14
N LEU A 71 -3.83 4.06 -7.37
CA LEU A 71 -2.74 4.83 -6.75
C LEU A 71 -2.92 6.35 -6.95
N ALA A 72 -3.30 6.75 -8.17
CA ALA A 72 -3.56 8.13 -8.55
C ALA A 72 -4.69 8.79 -7.73
N SER A 73 -5.60 8.01 -7.16
CA SER A 73 -6.74 8.50 -6.36
C SER A 73 -6.54 8.39 -4.85
N VAL A 74 -5.41 7.83 -4.39
CA VAL A 74 -5.11 7.71 -2.97
C VAL A 74 -4.74 9.07 -2.39
N GLY A 75 -5.52 9.55 -1.42
CA GLY A 75 -5.27 10.79 -0.69
C GLY A 75 -5.06 10.56 0.80
N ARG A 76 -4.79 11.65 1.53
CA ARG A 76 -4.57 11.60 2.98
C ARG A 76 -5.77 11.05 3.76
N SER A 77 -6.99 11.33 3.31
CA SER A 77 -8.23 10.87 3.94
C SER A 77 -8.47 9.37 3.79
N ASP A 78 -7.75 8.72 2.87
CA ASP A 78 -7.87 7.28 2.63
C ASP A 78 -6.95 6.46 3.54
N LEU A 79 -6.00 7.12 4.21
CA LEU A 79 -5.13 6.48 5.18
C LEU A 79 -5.92 6.15 6.46
N PRO A 80 -5.77 4.95 7.02
CA PRO A 80 -6.27 4.64 8.36
C PRO A 80 -5.81 5.70 9.37
N ALA A 81 -6.63 5.95 10.39
CA ALA A 81 -6.24 6.89 11.42
C ALA A 81 -4.92 6.46 12.08
N ALA A 82 -4.00 7.39 12.33
CA ALA A 82 -2.65 7.06 12.81
C ALA A 82 -2.64 6.26 14.13
N TRP A 83 -3.65 6.45 14.99
CA TRP A 83 -3.81 5.68 16.23
C TRP A 83 -4.18 4.21 16.01
N LEU A 84 -4.65 3.82 14.81
CA LEU A 84 -4.88 2.43 14.41
C LEU A 84 -3.61 1.71 13.96
N ARG A 85 -2.43 2.38 13.94
CA ARG A 85 -1.19 1.79 13.43
C ARG A 85 -0.90 0.40 14.02
N GLY A 86 -1.08 0.21 15.34
CA GLY A 86 -0.86 -1.10 15.97
C GLY A 86 -1.78 -2.22 15.45
N ALA A 87 -2.99 -1.88 14.98
CA ALA A 87 -3.90 -2.85 14.37
C ALA A 87 -3.55 -3.18 12.91
N LEU A 88 -2.59 -2.47 12.31
CA LEU A 88 -2.08 -2.73 10.96
C LEU A 88 -0.85 -3.64 10.98
N ALA A 89 -0.38 -4.06 12.16
CA ALA A 89 0.75 -4.96 12.31
C ALA A 89 0.51 -6.25 11.50
N ASP A 90 1.53 -6.66 10.75
CA ASP A 90 1.48 -7.76 9.80
C ASP A 90 2.68 -8.69 10.00
N GLU A 91 2.43 -9.87 10.55
CA GLU A 91 3.45 -10.82 11.02
C GLU A 91 4.17 -11.62 9.92
N GLY A 92 3.90 -11.38 8.63
CA GLY A 92 4.55 -12.17 7.57
C GLY A 92 3.70 -13.32 7.05
N GLU A 93 2.71 -13.76 7.81
CA GLU A 93 2.05 -15.06 7.56
C GLU A 93 1.11 -15.08 6.36
N GLY A 94 0.72 -13.92 5.83
CA GLY A 94 -0.22 -13.80 4.71
C GLY A 94 0.37 -13.89 3.30
N ASP A 95 1.69 -14.02 3.14
CA ASP A 95 2.36 -13.92 1.84
C ASP A 95 2.61 -15.29 1.14
N CYS A 96 2.14 -16.39 1.72
CA CYS A 96 2.28 -17.75 1.18
C CYS A 96 0.99 -18.25 0.53
N CYS A 97 0.75 -17.94 -0.76
CA CYS A 97 -0.08 -18.73 -1.70
C CYS A 97 0.15 -18.26 -3.14
#